data_AF-A0A4Y7MUR9-F1
#
_entry.id   AF-A0A4Y7MUR9-F1
#
_cell.length_a   1.000
_cell.length_b   1.000
_cell.length_c   1.000
_cell.angle_alpha   90.00
_cell.angle_beta   90.00
_cell.angle_gamma   90.00
#
_symmetry.space_group_name_H-M   'P 1'
#
loop_
_entity.id
_entity.type
_entity.pdbx_description
1 polymer ?
#
loop_
_entity_poly.entity_id
_entity_poly.type
_entity_poly.pdbx_seq_one_letter_code
_entity_poly.pdbx_strand_id
1 'polypeptide(L)'
;MPDGKMAYYNFKAGIALCFVTFWNMALAMYHLPEQKVMSERCTLVTRTPALNLTTIRKNDAVSTSSLMDFGLYVAECMPKYVQKVQIVTGNELEVLIAPDGIVPVLQFLKDHHQCQFASLADIGAMDVPSRENRFEIIYNLLSLRFNSRIRVKSYTDELTPVDSSYEVFKAADWYEREVWDMYGVFFANHPDLRRILTDYGFEGHPFRKDFPLTGYVEVRYDDEAKRVVVEPVELAQEFRKFDLSSPWETFPNFRAVSSGTEEDKTKAT
;
A
#
# COMPACT_ATOMS: atom_id res chain seq x y z
N MET A 1 56.28 -48.76 -54.83
CA MET A 1 57.50 -48.30 -54.14
C MET A 1 58.18 -47.25 -55.02
N PRO A 2 58.81 -46.19 -54.52
CA PRO A 2 58.71 -45.48 -53.23
C PRO A 2 58.37 -43.98 -53.45
N ASP A 3 57.66 -43.32 -52.52
CA ASP A 3 58.14 -42.32 -51.53
C ASP A 3 58.42 -40.89 -52.03
N GLY A 4 57.82 -39.91 -51.35
CA GLY A 4 58.60 -38.76 -50.85
C GLY A 4 58.05 -37.34 -51.00
N LYS A 5 57.30 -36.89 -49.97
CA LYS A 5 57.40 -35.58 -49.26
C LYS A 5 57.09 -34.29 -50.06
N MET A 6 56.59 -33.17 -49.53
CA MET A 6 56.05 -32.68 -48.25
C MET A 6 55.53 -31.24 -48.56
N ALA A 7 54.58 -30.72 -47.76
CA ALA A 7 54.56 -29.35 -47.20
C ALA A 7 53.22 -28.57 -47.28
N TYR A 8 52.56 -28.50 -46.10
CA TYR A 8 51.97 -27.32 -45.43
C TYR A 8 51.01 -26.35 -46.15
N TYR A 9 49.77 -26.19 -45.66
CA TYR A 9 49.40 -25.12 -44.69
C TYR A 9 47.88 -25.06 -44.34
N ASN A 10 47.64 -25.09 -43.02
CA ASN A 10 46.60 -24.46 -42.17
C ASN A 10 45.07 -24.61 -42.37
N PHE A 11 44.56 -25.42 -41.44
CA PHE A 11 43.24 -25.52 -40.84
C PHE A 11 42.97 -24.33 -39.89
N LYS A 12 42.22 -23.29 -40.30
CA LYS A 12 41.69 -22.25 -39.38
C LYS A 12 40.64 -21.33 -40.05
N ALA A 13 39.42 -21.83 -40.26
CA ALA A 13 38.22 -20.99 -40.46
C ALA A 13 36.97 -21.87 -40.38
N GLY A 14 36.25 -21.87 -39.25
CA GLY A 14 35.00 -22.63 -39.20
C GLY A 14 34.31 -22.83 -37.86
N ILE A 15 34.81 -22.27 -36.74
CA ILE A 15 34.21 -22.51 -35.41
C ILE A 15 33.82 -21.20 -34.68
N ALA A 16 34.11 -20.02 -35.24
CA ALA A 16 33.86 -18.74 -34.56
C ALA A 16 32.50 -18.07 -34.88
N LEU A 17 31.68 -18.62 -35.79
CA LEU A 17 30.46 -17.94 -36.28
C LEU A 17 29.13 -18.47 -35.70
N CYS A 18 29.14 -19.56 -34.92
CA CYS A 18 27.92 -20.09 -34.31
C CYS A 18 27.68 -19.63 -32.85
N PHE A 19 28.71 -19.15 -32.15
CA PHE A 19 28.58 -18.71 -30.75
C PHE A 19 28.07 -17.26 -30.60
N VAL A 20 28.28 -16.41 -31.60
CA VAL A 20 27.86 -14.99 -31.56
C VAL A 20 26.38 -14.81 -31.93
N THR A 21 25.82 -15.73 -32.72
CA THR A 21 24.40 -15.69 -33.11
C THR A 21 23.47 -16.26 -32.04
N PHE A 22 23.91 -17.27 -31.29
CA PHE A 22 23.11 -17.86 -30.21
C PHE A 22 23.08 -16.98 -28.94
N TRP A 23 24.16 -16.23 -28.66
CA TRP A 23 24.19 -15.25 -27.57
C TRP A 23 23.29 -14.03 -27.86
N ASN A 24 23.21 -13.59 -29.13
CA ASN A 24 22.37 -12.46 -29.53
C ASN A 24 20.87 -12.79 -29.59
N MET A 25 20.49 -14.06 -29.74
CA MET A 25 19.08 -14.47 -29.73
C MET A 25 18.51 -14.66 -28.32
N ALA A 26 19.34 -15.08 -27.35
CA ALA A 26 18.93 -15.23 -25.95
C ALA A 26 18.74 -13.90 -25.20
N LEU A 27 19.43 -12.83 -25.64
CA LEU A 27 19.23 -11.47 -25.12
C LEU A 27 17.96 -10.77 -25.64
N ALA A 28 17.36 -11.28 -26.72
CA ALA A 28 16.17 -10.69 -27.34
C ALA A 28 14.84 -11.15 -26.69
N MET A 29 14.89 -12.07 -25.72
CA MET A 29 13.69 -12.68 -25.12
C MET A 29 13.49 -12.37 -23.62
N TYR A 30 14.41 -11.62 -23.00
CA TYR A 30 14.25 -11.08 -21.65
C TYR A 30 14.37 -9.54 -21.69
N HIS A 31 13.49 -8.90 -22.45
CA HIS A 31 13.21 -7.48 -22.29
C HIS A 31 12.03 -7.34 -21.33
N LEU A 32 12.35 -7.50 -20.04
CA LEU A 32 11.50 -6.95 -18.97
C LEU A 32 11.43 -5.45 -19.21
N PRO A 33 10.24 -4.84 -19.35
CA PRO A 33 10.14 -3.41 -19.53
C PRO A 33 10.79 -2.74 -18.32
N GLU A 34 11.81 -1.93 -18.56
CA GLU A 34 12.37 -1.01 -17.59
C GLU A 34 11.21 -0.29 -16.90
N GLN A 35 10.98 -0.62 -15.62
CA GLN A 35 10.24 0.27 -14.74
C GLN A 35 11.11 1.51 -14.57
N LYS A 36 10.90 2.45 -15.48
CA LYS A 36 11.40 3.80 -15.39
C LYS A 36 10.79 4.37 -14.12
N VAL A 37 11.56 4.36 -13.03
CA VAL A 37 11.32 5.22 -11.87
C VAL A 37 11.45 6.65 -12.40
N MET A 38 10.35 7.16 -12.92
CA MET A 38 10.22 8.55 -13.33
C MET A 38 10.23 9.37 -12.05
N SER A 39 11.45 9.74 -11.65
CA SER A 39 11.72 10.97 -10.93
C SER A 39 11.26 12.14 -11.83
N GLU A 40 9.96 12.33 -11.97
CA GLU A 40 9.43 13.62 -12.39
C GLU A 40 9.67 14.59 -11.25
N ARG A 41 10.80 15.31 -11.34
CA ARG A 41 10.94 16.59 -10.68
C ARG A 41 9.82 17.48 -11.22
N CYS A 42 8.68 17.52 -10.53
CA CYS A 42 7.65 18.51 -10.75
C CYS A 42 8.21 19.87 -10.30
N THR A 43 9.02 20.49 -11.15
CA THR A 43 9.42 21.90 -11.02
C THR A 43 8.34 22.76 -11.64
N LEU A 44 7.18 22.84 -10.97
CA LEU A 44 6.29 23.98 -11.08
C LEU A 44 5.92 24.42 -9.66
N VAL A 45 6.95 24.75 -8.87
CA VAL A 45 6.77 25.59 -7.70
C VAL A 45 6.55 27.01 -8.23
N THR A 46 5.31 27.37 -8.53
CA THR A 46 4.90 28.77 -8.49
C THR A 46 5.28 29.26 -7.09
N ARG A 47 6.37 30.02 -7.00
CA ARG A 47 6.85 30.62 -5.76
C ARG A 47 5.83 31.67 -5.32
N THR A 48 4.77 31.24 -4.65
CA THR A 48 4.00 32.13 -3.79
C THR A 48 4.96 32.57 -2.69
N PRO A 49 5.18 33.88 -2.47
CA PRO A 49 6.04 34.34 -1.39
C PRO A 49 5.48 33.78 -0.08
N ALA A 50 6.33 33.14 0.72
CA ALA A 50 5.93 32.57 2.00
C ALA A 50 5.41 33.69 2.90
N LEU A 51 4.09 33.85 2.92
CA LEU A 51 3.41 34.75 3.83
C LEU A 51 3.62 34.19 5.24
N ASN A 52 4.57 34.75 5.98
CA ASN A 52 4.81 34.49 7.40
C ASN A 52 3.65 35.04 8.24
N LEU A 53 2.47 34.45 8.07
CA LEU A 53 1.26 34.77 8.81
C LEU A 53 1.23 33.93 10.09
N THR A 54 0.81 34.54 11.19
CA THR A 54 0.76 33.92 12.52
C THR A 54 -0.19 32.73 12.61
N THR A 55 -1.18 32.64 11.73
CA THR A 55 -2.20 31.59 11.67
C THR A 55 -1.75 30.35 10.89
N ILE A 56 -0.72 30.45 10.06
CA ILE A 56 -0.26 29.35 9.19
C ILE A 56 0.79 28.53 9.94
N ARG A 57 0.62 27.20 9.94
CA ARG A 57 1.63 26.28 10.48
C ARG A 57 2.94 26.45 9.69
N LYS A 58 4.03 26.66 10.40
CA LYS A 58 5.37 26.73 9.80
C LYS A 58 5.79 25.33 9.35
N ASN A 59 6.32 25.25 8.14
CA ASN A 59 6.85 24.01 7.58
C ASN A 59 8.34 23.90 7.89
N ASP A 60 8.73 22.77 8.49
CA ASP A 60 10.12 22.46 8.77
C ASP A 60 10.75 21.78 7.54
N ALA A 61 11.48 22.57 6.75
CA ALA A 61 12.09 22.08 5.51
C ALA A 61 13.18 21.02 5.74
N VAL A 62 13.92 21.12 6.87
CA VAL A 62 15.04 20.23 7.19
C VAL A 62 14.56 18.82 7.52
N SER A 63 13.51 18.67 8.34
CA SER A 63 12.92 17.36 8.60
C SER A 63 12.31 16.76 7.35
N THR A 64 11.72 17.59 6.49
CA THR A 64 11.18 17.13 5.20
C THR A 64 12.28 16.54 4.32
N SER A 65 13.42 17.22 4.17
CA SER A 65 14.54 16.69 3.36
C SER A 65 15.11 15.39 3.93
N SER A 66 15.29 15.31 5.25
CA SER A 66 15.80 14.09 5.88
C SER A 66 14.87 12.89 5.68
N LEU A 67 13.55 13.12 5.72
CA LEU A 67 12.56 12.09 5.44
C LEU A 67 12.52 11.69 3.96
N MET A 68 12.79 12.64 3.04
CA MET A 68 12.94 12.34 1.61
C MET A 68 14.13 11.41 1.39
N ASP A 69 15.29 11.76 1.94
CA ASP A 69 16.51 10.96 1.80
C ASP A 69 16.32 9.56 2.39
N PHE A 70 15.68 9.46 3.56
CA PHE A 70 15.36 8.18 4.18
C PHE A 70 14.34 7.37 3.37
N GLY A 71 13.33 8.02 2.79
CA GLY A 71 12.36 7.38 1.92
C GLY A 71 13.00 6.79 0.66
N LEU A 72 13.91 7.53 0.03
CA LEU A 72 14.70 7.06 -1.11
C LEU A 72 15.59 5.88 -0.73
N TYR A 73 16.23 5.95 0.44
CA TYR A 73 17.03 4.86 0.97
C TYR A 73 16.24 3.55 1.12
N VAL A 74 15.04 3.61 1.70
CA VAL A 74 14.18 2.42 1.85
C VAL A 74 13.77 1.86 0.48
N ALA A 75 13.48 2.72 -0.49
CA ALA A 75 13.15 2.31 -1.85
C ALA A 75 14.33 1.61 -2.57
N GLU A 76 15.56 2.10 -2.36
CA GLU A 76 16.78 1.49 -2.91
C GLU A 76 17.10 0.13 -2.25
N CYS A 77 16.84 -0.02 -0.95
CA CYS A 77 17.08 -1.28 -0.25
C CYS A 77 16.09 -2.39 -0.64
N MET A 78 14.82 -2.05 -0.90
CA MET A 78 13.77 -3.03 -1.21
C MET A 78 12.93 -2.65 -2.43
N PRO A 79 13.55 -2.60 -3.63
CA PRO A 79 12.86 -2.18 -4.86
C PRO A 79 11.79 -3.19 -5.31
N LYS A 80 11.86 -4.44 -4.84
CA LYS A 80 10.90 -5.49 -5.21
C LYS A 80 9.49 -5.22 -4.68
N TYR A 81 9.37 -4.67 -3.47
CA TYR A 81 8.09 -4.54 -2.77
C TYR A 81 7.61 -3.10 -2.66
N VAL A 82 8.54 -2.13 -2.58
CA VAL A 82 8.22 -0.71 -2.47
C VAL A 82 7.79 -0.18 -3.83
N GLN A 83 6.54 0.25 -3.93
CA GLN A 83 5.98 0.78 -5.17
C GLN A 83 6.15 2.30 -5.27
N LYS A 84 5.82 2.99 -4.18
CA LYS A 84 5.82 4.45 -4.13
C LYS A 84 6.16 4.92 -2.72
N VAL A 85 6.97 5.96 -2.66
CA VAL A 85 7.26 6.71 -1.44
C VAL A 85 6.67 8.10 -1.59
N GLN A 86 5.91 8.53 -0.60
CA GLN A 86 5.30 9.85 -0.59
C GLN A 86 5.46 10.51 0.77
N ILE A 87 5.56 11.83 0.77
CA ILE A 87 5.59 12.63 1.99
C ILE A 87 4.35 13.50 1.99
N VAL A 88 3.55 13.32 3.03
CA VAL A 88 2.33 14.09 3.23
C VAL A 88 2.67 15.40 3.93
N THR A 89 1.89 16.44 3.63
CA THR A 89 1.95 17.74 4.33
C THR A 89 1.84 17.52 5.83
N GLY A 90 2.90 17.84 6.58
CA GLY A 90 3.00 17.52 8.01
C GLY A 90 4.25 16.74 8.42
N ASN A 91 5.17 16.48 7.48
CA ASN A 91 6.42 15.72 7.68
C ASN A 91 6.17 14.25 8.01
N GLU A 92 5.25 13.62 7.29
CA GLU A 92 4.89 12.22 7.49
C GLU A 92 5.26 11.42 6.26
N LEU A 93 6.14 10.43 6.45
CA LEU A 93 6.59 9.54 5.39
C LEU A 93 5.61 8.38 5.24
N GLU A 94 5.15 8.15 4.02
CA GLU A 94 4.33 7.00 3.66
C GLU A 94 5.02 6.17 2.58
N VAL A 95 5.01 4.86 2.76
CA VAL A 95 5.58 3.88 1.82
C VAL A 95 4.46 2.93 1.42
N LEU A 96 4.18 2.86 0.11
CA LEU A 96 3.21 1.96 -0.47
C LEU A 96 3.89 0.66 -0.90
N ILE A 97 3.32 -0.46 -0.50
CA ILE A 97 3.91 -1.79 -0.62
C ILE A 97 2.92 -2.77 -1.22
N ALA A 98 3.43 -3.65 -2.08
CA ALA A 98 2.68 -4.82 -2.54
C ALA A 98 2.29 -5.76 -1.37
N PRO A 99 1.11 -6.41 -1.41
CA PRO A 99 0.63 -7.27 -0.33
C PRO A 99 1.58 -8.44 0.00
N ASP A 100 2.19 -9.06 -1.01
CA ASP A 100 3.16 -10.16 -0.85
C ASP A 100 4.43 -9.76 -0.05
N GLY A 101 4.67 -8.45 0.08
CA GLY A 101 5.87 -7.87 0.69
C GLY A 101 5.71 -7.41 2.13
N ILE A 102 4.56 -7.62 2.77
CA ILE A 102 4.28 -7.03 4.09
C ILE A 102 5.27 -7.54 5.15
N VAL A 103 5.37 -8.85 5.34
CA VAL A 103 6.27 -9.46 6.35
C VAL A 103 7.74 -9.09 6.13
N PRO A 104 8.34 -9.27 4.94
CA PRO A 104 9.77 -8.96 4.75
C PRO A 104 10.07 -7.46 4.93
N VAL A 105 9.17 -6.56 4.50
CA VAL A 105 9.38 -5.12 4.68
C VAL A 105 9.25 -4.72 6.15
N LEU A 106 8.23 -5.22 6.86
CA LEU A 106 8.07 -4.94 8.28
C LEU A 106 9.27 -5.47 9.10
N GLN A 107 9.78 -6.66 8.76
CA GLN A 107 10.97 -7.21 9.39
C GLN A 107 12.21 -6.36 9.11
N PHE A 108 12.42 -5.94 7.86
CA PHE A 108 13.51 -5.03 7.50
C PHE A 108 13.45 -3.72 8.29
N LEU A 109 12.27 -3.10 8.37
CA LEU A 109 12.07 -1.84 9.09
C LEU A 109 12.37 -2.00 10.59
N LYS A 110 12.04 -3.15 11.16
CA LYS A 110 12.32 -3.46 12.57
C LYS A 110 13.82 -3.69 12.83
N ASP A 111 14.47 -4.52 12.02
CA ASP A 111 15.81 -5.06 12.32
C ASP A 111 16.96 -4.17 11.82
N HIS A 112 16.75 -3.38 10.76
CA HIS A 112 17.82 -2.61 10.14
C HIS A 112 18.35 -1.50 11.07
N HIS A 113 19.68 -1.32 11.12
CA HIS A 113 20.35 -0.36 12.01
C HIS A 113 19.96 1.11 11.81
N GLN A 114 19.54 1.51 10.61
CA GLN A 114 19.06 2.85 10.30
C GLN A 114 17.54 3.00 10.47
N CYS A 115 16.78 1.89 10.53
CA CYS A 115 15.32 1.93 10.56
C CYS A 115 14.77 1.69 11.98
N GLN A 116 15.29 0.71 12.73
CA GLN A 116 14.97 0.42 14.16
C GLN A 116 13.51 0.73 14.59
N PHE A 117 12.53 0.37 13.75
CA PHE A 117 11.11 0.58 14.04
C PHE A 117 10.63 -0.48 15.03
N ALA A 118 10.95 -0.26 16.31
CA ALA A 118 10.70 -1.22 17.37
C ALA A 118 9.22 -1.30 17.78
N SER A 119 8.47 -0.19 17.64
CA SER A 119 7.09 -0.10 18.11
C SER A 119 6.12 -0.04 16.93
N LEU A 120 5.23 -1.02 16.87
CA LEU A 120 4.00 -0.93 16.09
C LEU A 120 3.01 -0.07 16.89
N ALA A 121 2.63 1.08 16.34
CA ALA A 121 1.70 2.00 17.00
C ALA A 121 0.25 1.59 16.75
N ASP A 122 -0.06 1.20 15.51
CA ASP A 122 -1.42 0.88 15.08
C ASP A 122 -1.41 0.12 13.75
N ILE A 123 -2.43 -0.71 13.54
CA ILE A 123 -2.79 -1.27 12.24
C ILE A 123 -4.23 -0.86 11.95
N GLY A 124 -4.40 0.01 10.98
CA GLY A 124 -5.71 0.41 10.49
C GLY A 124 -6.04 -0.30 9.18
N ALA A 125 -7.32 -0.44 8.89
CA ALA A 125 -7.80 -0.73 7.55
C ALA A 125 -8.76 0.36 7.09
N MET A 126 -8.78 0.63 5.80
CA MET A 126 -9.66 1.59 5.14
C MET A 126 -10.34 0.90 3.97
N ASP A 127 -11.65 1.02 3.88
CA ASP A 127 -12.44 0.50 2.77
C ASP A 127 -12.81 1.61 1.79
N VAL A 128 -12.39 1.45 0.54
CA VAL A 128 -12.63 2.36 -0.59
C VAL A 128 -13.28 1.55 -1.72
N PRO A 129 -14.62 1.51 -1.80
CA PRO A 129 -15.34 0.63 -2.74
C PRO A 129 -15.17 1.02 -4.22
N SER A 130 -14.59 2.18 -4.52
CA SER A 130 -14.33 2.61 -5.90
C SER A 130 -13.09 1.98 -6.53
N ARG A 131 -12.25 1.30 -5.74
CA ARG A 131 -11.02 0.64 -6.21
C ARG A 131 -11.28 -0.85 -6.42
N GLU A 132 -10.55 -1.48 -7.33
CA GLU A 132 -10.55 -2.95 -7.49
C GLU A 132 -10.10 -3.61 -6.18
N ASN A 133 -8.98 -3.15 -5.65
CA ASN A 133 -8.49 -3.56 -4.33
C ASN A 133 -9.12 -2.64 -3.29
N ARG A 134 -10.29 -3.05 -2.79
CA ARG A 134 -11.15 -2.22 -1.94
C ARG A 134 -10.53 -1.85 -0.59
N PHE A 135 -9.71 -2.74 -0.02
CA PHE A 135 -9.14 -2.54 1.31
C PHE A 135 -7.72 -2.00 1.23
N GLU A 136 -7.43 -0.99 2.04
CA GLU A 136 -6.09 -0.44 2.25
C GLU A 136 -5.70 -0.65 3.72
N ILE A 137 -4.66 -1.45 3.96
CA ILE A 137 -4.15 -1.76 5.30
C ILE A 137 -2.97 -0.82 5.59
N ILE A 138 -2.99 -0.17 6.74
CA ILE A 138 -2.07 0.88 7.14
C ILE A 138 -1.37 0.47 8.43
N TYR A 139 -0.07 0.26 8.36
CA TYR A 139 0.81 0.01 9.51
C TYR A 139 1.47 1.32 9.92
N ASN A 140 1.17 1.79 11.13
CA ASN A 140 1.80 2.95 11.72
C ASN A 140 2.96 2.47 12.61
N LEU A 141 4.19 2.86 12.29
CA LEU A 141 5.39 2.43 13.01
C LEU A 141 6.13 3.62 13.63
N LEU A 142 6.75 3.38 14.77
CA LEU A 142 7.58 4.35 15.49
C LEU A 142 8.97 3.78 15.76
N SER A 143 10.00 4.51 15.31
CA SER A 143 11.38 4.26 15.65
C SER A 143 11.74 5.06 16.90
N LEU A 144 12.04 4.36 18.00
CA LEU A 144 12.37 4.98 19.28
C LEU A 144 13.77 5.60 19.27
N ARG A 145 14.72 5.01 18.55
CA ARG A 145 16.09 5.50 18.45
C ARG A 145 16.17 6.84 17.73
N PHE A 146 15.45 6.95 16.61
CA PHE A 146 15.47 8.13 15.74
C PHE A 146 14.27 9.04 15.96
N ASN A 147 13.38 8.71 16.91
CA ASN A 147 12.11 9.38 17.17
C ASN A 147 11.34 9.73 15.87
N SER A 148 11.33 8.79 14.93
CA SER A 148 10.80 8.98 13.58
C SER A 148 9.60 8.07 13.37
N ARG A 149 8.59 8.56 12.64
CA ARG A 149 7.35 7.83 12.34
C ARG A 149 7.26 7.56 10.86
N ILE A 150 6.77 6.38 10.51
CA ILE A 150 6.52 5.98 9.13
C ILE A 150 5.15 5.30 9.05
N ARG A 151 4.47 5.51 7.93
CA ARG A 151 3.27 4.76 7.57
C ARG A 151 3.58 3.83 6.42
N VAL A 152 3.33 2.56 6.61
CA VAL A 152 3.43 1.56 5.56
C VAL A 152 2.02 1.19 5.14
N LYS A 153 1.70 1.36 3.87
CA LYS A 153 0.36 1.07 3.33
C LYS A 153 0.45 -0.08 2.35
N SER A 154 -0.48 -1.00 2.46
CA SER A 154 -0.70 -2.06 1.48
C SER A 154 -2.18 -2.11 1.11
N TYR A 155 -2.51 -2.91 0.13
CA TYR A 155 -3.87 -3.04 -0.39
C TYR A 155 -4.23 -4.51 -0.52
N THR A 156 -5.51 -4.82 -0.42
CA THR A 156 -6.03 -6.18 -0.59
C THR A 156 -7.46 -6.19 -1.08
N ASP A 157 -7.85 -7.35 -1.59
CA ASP A 157 -9.20 -7.68 -2.00
C ASP A 157 -9.94 -8.39 -0.85
N GLU A 158 -11.18 -8.79 -1.11
CA GLU A 158 -11.99 -9.56 -0.13
C GLU A 158 -11.54 -11.00 0.04
N LEU A 159 -11.00 -11.60 -1.02
CA LEU A 159 -10.70 -13.03 -1.07
C LEU A 159 -9.20 -13.30 -0.90
N THR A 160 -8.37 -12.33 -1.27
CA THR A 160 -6.92 -12.48 -1.25
C THR A 160 -6.43 -12.46 0.20
N PRO A 161 -5.80 -13.55 0.67
CA PRO A 161 -5.27 -13.61 2.03
C PRO A 161 -4.02 -12.73 2.13
N VAL A 162 -3.90 -12.00 3.23
CA VAL A 162 -2.73 -11.17 3.55
C VAL A 162 -1.86 -11.88 4.58
N ASP A 163 -0.54 -11.86 4.45
CA ASP A 163 0.32 -12.47 5.47
C ASP A 163 0.27 -11.73 6.81
N SER A 164 0.07 -12.47 7.90
CA SER A 164 0.09 -11.94 9.27
C SER A 164 1.48 -11.40 9.64
N SER A 165 1.47 -10.24 10.28
CA SER A 165 2.64 -9.58 10.87
C SER A 165 2.91 -9.99 12.33
N TYR A 166 2.12 -10.92 12.89
CA TYR A 166 2.22 -11.39 14.28
C TYR A 166 3.61 -11.92 14.67
N GLU A 167 4.34 -12.55 13.74
CA GLU A 167 5.70 -13.01 13.99
C GLU A 167 6.69 -11.85 14.18
N VAL A 168 6.52 -10.78 13.41
CA VAL A 168 7.37 -9.58 13.47
C VAL A 168 6.98 -8.72 14.66
N PHE A 169 5.70 -8.41 14.81
CA PHE A 169 5.16 -7.58 15.88
C PHE A 169 4.07 -8.33 16.64
N LYS A 170 4.38 -8.77 17.87
CA LYS A 170 3.39 -9.44 18.73
C LYS A 170 2.18 -8.57 19.08
N ALA A 171 2.34 -7.25 18.99
CA ALA A 171 1.23 -6.30 19.16
C ALA A 171 0.16 -6.41 18.07
N ALA A 172 0.49 -6.97 16.89
CA ALA A 172 -0.45 -7.11 15.78
C ALA A 172 -1.58 -8.10 16.05
N ASP A 173 -1.49 -8.93 17.10
CA ASP A 173 -2.47 -9.97 17.43
C ASP A 173 -3.91 -9.42 17.43
N TRP A 174 -4.17 -8.41 18.25
CA TRP A 174 -5.52 -7.86 18.38
C TRP A 174 -5.95 -7.02 17.18
N TYR A 175 -5.02 -6.30 16.55
CA TYR A 175 -5.36 -5.47 15.41
C TYR A 175 -5.72 -6.30 14.18
N GLU A 176 -5.01 -7.40 13.91
CA GLU A 176 -5.35 -8.29 12.80
C GLU A 176 -6.71 -8.94 13.02
N ARG A 177 -7.03 -9.29 14.26
CA ARG A 177 -8.37 -9.79 14.64
C ARG A 177 -9.45 -8.73 14.51
N GLU A 178 -9.16 -7.48 14.87
CA GLU A 178 -10.08 -6.35 14.68
C GLU A 178 -10.35 -6.09 13.20
N VAL A 179 -9.31 -6.07 12.36
CA VAL A 179 -9.44 -5.87 10.91
C VAL A 179 -10.21 -7.02 10.27
N TRP A 180 -9.99 -8.26 10.72
CA TRP A 180 -10.79 -9.41 10.32
C TRP A 180 -12.27 -9.26 10.71
N ASP A 181 -12.57 -8.87 11.95
CA ASP A 181 -13.93 -8.74 12.46
C ASP A 181 -14.68 -7.58 11.78
N MET A 182 -14.02 -6.44 11.59
CA MET A 182 -14.63 -5.20 11.08
C MET A 182 -14.71 -5.09 9.56
N TYR A 183 -13.73 -5.65 8.83
CA TYR A 183 -13.63 -5.54 7.37
C TYR A 183 -13.70 -6.91 6.66
N GLY A 184 -13.39 -8.00 7.34
CA GLY A 184 -13.35 -9.34 6.74
C GLY A 184 -12.10 -9.63 5.92
N VAL A 185 -10.99 -8.91 6.19
CA VAL A 185 -9.70 -9.18 5.54
C VAL A 185 -9.04 -10.38 6.22
N PHE A 186 -8.82 -11.45 5.45
CA PHE A 186 -8.24 -12.67 6.00
C PHE A 186 -6.73 -12.57 6.14
N PHE A 187 -6.20 -12.92 7.31
CA PHE A 187 -4.76 -12.98 7.57
C PHE A 187 -4.23 -14.43 7.59
N ALA A 188 -3.31 -14.77 6.69
CA ALA A 188 -2.62 -16.06 6.69
C ALA A 188 -1.61 -16.16 7.84
N ASN A 189 -1.41 -17.36 8.39
CA ASN A 189 -0.42 -17.68 9.43
C ASN A 189 -0.64 -17.01 10.81
N HIS A 190 -1.81 -16.42 11.05
CA HIS A 190 -2.17 -15.88 12.35
C HIS A 190 -2.56 -17.00 13.35
N PRO A 191 -2.17 -16.94 14.64
CA PRO A 191 -2.39 -18.03 15.60
C PRO A 191 -3.86 -18.28 15.97
N ASP A 192 -4.69 -17.24 16.12
CA ASP A 192 -6.10 -17.36 16.50
C ASP A 192 -6.98 -16.24 15.88
N LEU A 193 -7.44 -16.44 14.65
CA LEU A 193 -8.38 -15.51 14.00
C LEU A 193 -9.80 -15.77 14.47
N ARG A 194 -10.18 -15.12 15.56
CA ARG A 194 -11.57 -15.04 16.03
C ARG A 194 -11.99 -13.58 16.24
N ARG A 195 -13.30 -13.35 16.20
CA ARG A 195 -13.94 -12.05 16.44
C ARG A 195 -13.58 -11.51 17.83
N ILE A 196 -13.60 -10.18 17.98
CA ILE A 196 -13.21 -9.53 19.23
C ILE A 196 -14.14 -8.40 19.64
N LEU A 197 -14.71 -7.67 18.68
CA LEU A 197 -15.62 -6.54 18.94
C LEU A 197 -17.08 -6.91 18.71
N THR A 198 -17.37 -7.73 17.69
CA THR A 198 -18.75 -8.13 17.39
C THR A 198 -19.26 -9.23 18.33
N ASP A 199 -20.59 -9.29 18.48
CA ASP A 199 -21.25 -10.34 19.24
C ASP A 199 -21.08 -11.72 18.59
N TYR A 200 -21.23 -12.78 19.38
CA TYR A 200 -20.93 -14.17 18.99
C TYR A 200 -21.69 -14.65 17.75
N GLY A 201 -22.96 -14.25 17.60
CA GLY A 201 -23.83 -14.62 16.49
C GLY A 201 -23.98 -13.54 15.43
N PHE A 202 -23.15 -12.50 15.46
CA PHE A 202 -23.27 -11.39 14.51
C PHE A 202 -22.91 -11.85 13.10
N GLU A 203 -23.63 -11.40 12.08
CA GLU A 203 -23.32 -11.70 10.68
C GLU A 203 -23.02 -10.40 9.94
N GLY A 204 -21.87 -10.38 9.25
CA GLY A 204 -21.38 -9.21 8.52
C GLY A 204 -20.23 -8.48 9.20
N HIS A 205 -19.76 -7.44 8.52
CA HIS A 205 -18.56 -6.67 8.85
C HIS A 205 -18.90 -5.17 8.94
N PRO A 206 -19.01 -4.59 10.14
CA PRO A 206 -19.63 -3.27 10.34
C PRO A 206 -18.95 -2.09 9.65
N PHE A 207 -17.62 -2.13 9.46
CA PHE A 207 -16.87 -1.00 8.89
C PHE A 207 -16.71 -1.06 7.37
N ARG A 208 -17.25 -2.09 6.72
CA ARG A 208 -17.47 -2.07 5.28
C ARG A 208 -18.45 -0.95 4.93
N LYS A 209 -18.14 -0.15 3.90
CA LYS A 209 -18.92 1.05 3.54
C LYS A 209 -20.31 0.74 3.00
N ASP A 210 -20.58 -0.51 2.66
CA ASP A 210 -21.87 -1.06 2.27
C ASP A 210 -22.78 -1.41 3.46
N PHE A 211 -22.26 -1.52 4.68
CA PHE A 211 -23.04 -1.91 5.86
C PHE A 211 -23.88 -0.74 6.42
N PRO A 212 -25.16 -0.94 6.76
CA PRO A 212 -25.99 0.11 7.35
C PRO A 212 -25.52 0.43 8.78
N LEU A 213 -25.49 1.71 9.13
CA LEU A 213 -25.02 2.17 10.46
C LEU A 213 -25.76 1.51 11.63
N THR A 214 -27.05 1.23 11.45
CA THR A 214 -27.91 0.62 12.47
C THR A 214 -27.73 -0.89 12.58
N GLY A 215 -27.08 -1.51 11.60
CA GLY A 215 -27.12 -2.95 11.40
C GLY A 215 -28.48 -3.46 10.93
N TYR A 216 -28.57 -4.78 10.81
CA TYR A 216 -29.80 -5.48 10.39
C TYR A 216 -30.61 -6.03 11.56
N VAL A 217 -29.97 -6.22 12.72
CA VAL A 217 -30.55 -6.86 13.89
C VAL A 217 -30.46 -5.99 15.13
N GLU A 218 -31.51 -6.02 15.94
CA GLU A 218 -31.58 -5.44 17.28
C GLU A 218 -31.83 -6.52 18.32
N VAL A 219 -31.52 -6.19 19.57
CA VAL A 219 -31.56 -7.14 20.67
C VAL A 219 -32.54 -6.62 21.72
N ARG A 220 -33.54 -7.44 22.07
CA ARG A 220 -34.51 -7.12 23.13
C ARG A 220 -34.74 -8.32 24.04
N TYR A 221 -35.14 -8.05 25.29
CA TYR A 221 -35.60 -9.10 26.19
C TYR A 221 -37.05 -9.48 25.86
N ASP A 222 -37.31 -10.77 25.78
CA ASP A 222 -38.66 -11.32 25.63
C ASP A 222 -39.07 -12.06 26.90
N ASP A 223 -40.20 -11.64 27.50
CA ASP A 223 -40.68 -12.19 28.78
C ASP A 223 -41.30 -13.58 28.62
N GLU A 224 -41.91 -13.87 27.46
CA GLU A 224 -42.49 -15.19 27.18
C GLU A 224 -41.39 -16.26 27.09
N ALA A 225 -40.33 -15.97 26.33
CA ALA A 225 -39.17 -16.84 26.20
C ALA A 225 -38.18 -16.76 27.38
N LYS A 226 -38.33 -15.75 28.26
CA LYS A 226 -37.42 -15.43 29.39
C LYS A 226 -35.95 -15.34 28.99
N ARG A 227 -35.68 -14.85 27.79
CA ARG A 227 -34.34 -14.73 27.23
C ARG A 227 -34.22 -13.50 26.33
N VAL A 228 -32.99 -13.12 26.05
CA VAL A 228 -32.67 -12.10 25.07
C VAL A 228 -32.82 -12.69 23.66
N VAL A 229 -33.59 -12.03 22.80
CA VAL A 229 -33.87 -12.43 21.43
C VAL A 229 -33.30 -11.39 20.48
N VAL A 230 -32.83 -11.86 19.33
CA VAL A 230 -32.31 -11.03 18.23
C VAL A 230 -33.39 -10.95 17.16
N GLU A 231 -33.85 -9.75 16.83
CA GLU A 231 -34.90 -9.49 15.85
C GLU A 231 -34.45 -8.48 14.79
N PRO A 232 -35.11 -8.41 13.62
CA PRO A 232 -34.84 -7.36 12.65
C PRO A 232 -35.04 -5.97 13.24
N VAL A 233 -34.20 -5.02 12.86
CA VAL A 233 -34.26 -3.63 13.36
C VAL A 233 -35.56 -2.95 12.94
N GLU A 234 -36.29 -2.40 13.92
CA GLU A 234 -37.46 -1.54 13.69
C GLU A 234 -37.28 -0.19 14.39
N LEU A 235 -36.73 0.78 13.67
CA LEU A 235 -36.50 2.12 14.23
C LEU A 235 -37.80 2.92 14.27
N ALA A 236 -38.18 3.40 15.45
CA ALA A 236 -39.28 4.35 15.62
C ALA A 236 -39.05 5.66 14.84
N GLN A 237 -37.78 6.07 14.69
CA GLN A 237 -37.36 7.19 13.86
C GLN A 237 -36.10 6.81 13.11
N GLU A 238 -36.14 6.91 11.78
CA GLU A 238 -34.96 6.68 10.94
C GLU A 238 -33.86 7.74 11.15
N PHE A 239 -32.62 7.36 10.87
CA PHE A 239 -31.50 8.30 10.88
C PHE A 239 -31.68 9.35 9.78
N ARG A 240 -31.90 10.61 10.19
CA ARG A 240 -32.02 11.75 9.27
C ARG A 240 -30.65 12.13 8.71
N LYS A 241 -30.32 11.61 7.53
CA LYS A 241 -29.09 11.94 6.81
C LYS A 241 -29.21 13.34 6.21
N PHE A 242 -28.35 14.25 6.66
CA PHE A 242 -28.19 15.56 6.04
C PHE A 242 -27.07 15.51 5.00
N ASP A 243 -27.34 16.04 3.81
CA ASP A 243 -26.28 16.32 2.83
C ASP A 243 -25.72 17.72 3.11
N LEU A 244 -24.55 17.75 3.74
CA LEU A 244 -23.84 18.97 4.08
C LEU A 244 -22.81 19.36 3.01
N SER A 245 -22.77 18.65 1.88
CA SER A 245 -21.81 18.93 0.81
C SER A 245 -22.11 20.26 0.12
N SER A 246 -21.09 21.09 -0.01
CA SER A 246 -21.16 22.37 -0.74
C SER A 246 -21.00 22.10 -2.25
N PRO A 247 -21.85 22.68 -3.12
CA PRO A 247 -21.66 22.59 -4.57
C PRO A 247 -20.40 23.32 -5.07
N TRP A 248 -19.91 24.30 -4.32
CA TRP A 248 -18.74 25.10 -4.70
C TRP A 248 -17.45 24.45 -4.23
N GLU A 249 -16.45 24.42 -5.12
CA GLU A 249 -15.11 23.90 -4.83
C GLU A 249 -14.31 24.87 -3.94
N THR A 250 -13.92 24.41 -2.76
CA THR A 250 -13.14 25.21 -1.79
C THR A 250 -11.62 25.11 -2.01
N PHE A 251 -11.13 24.01 -2.59
CA PHE A 251 -9.70 23.69 -2.63
C PHE A 251 -9.16 23.44 -4.05
N PRO A 252 -8.83 24.49 -4.83
CA PRO A 252 -8.38 24.36 -6.21
C PRO A 252 -7.12 23.51 -6.41
N ASN A 253 -6.23 23.46 -5.42
CA ASN A 253 -4.96 22.70 -5.50
C ASN A 253 -5.16 21.18 -5.53
N PHE A 254 -6.32 20.68 -5.07
CA PHE A 254 -6.63 19.24 -5.01
C PHE A 254 -7.66 18.82 -6.06
N ARG A 255 -7.91 19.67 -7.05
CA ARG A 255 -8.84 19.37 -8.12
C ARG A 255 -8.37 18.15 -8.91
N ALA A 256 -9.19 17.10 -8.94
CA ALA A 256 -8.94 15.97 -9.83
C ALA A 256 -9.07 16.43 -11.29
N VAL A 257 -8.07 16.11 -12.11
CA VAL A 257 -8.16 16.32 -13.55
C VAL A 257 -9.11 15.27 -14.11
N SER A 258 -10.18 15.68 -14.79
CA SER A 258 -11.09 14.77 -15.45
C SER A 258 -10.35 13.99 -16.54
N SER A 259 -10.43 12.66 -16.52
CA SER A 259 -9.78 11.73 -17.44
C SER A 259 -10.20 11.83 -18.92
N GLY A 260 -10.93 12.87 -19.31
CA GLY A 260 -11.51 13.06 -20.65
C GLY A 260 -10.81 14.08 -21.55
N THR A 261 -9.73 14.74 -21.11
CA THR A 261 -9.10 15.85 -21.87
C THR A 261 -7.80 15.46 -22.58
N GLU A 262 -7.27 14.25 -22.38
CA GLU A 262 -6.01 13.81 -23.02
C GLU A 262 -6.19 13.23 -24.42
N GLU A 263 -7.37 12.70 -24.78
CA GLU A 263 -7.58 12.07 -26.10
C GLU A 263 -7.70 13.10 -27.26
N ASP A 264 -8.04 14.35 -26.98
CA ASP A 264 -8.30 15.37 -28.03
C ASP A 264 -7.03 16.00 -28.62
N LYS A 265 -5.84 15.78 -28.04
CA LYS A 265 -4.58 16.32 -28.57
C LYS A 265 -3.91 15.46 -29.64
N THR A 266 -4.32 14.20 -29.80
CA THR A 266 -3.72 13.25 -30.75
C THR A 266 -4.43 13.18 -32.11
N LYS A 267 -5.57 13.86 -32.30
CA LYS A 267 -6.30 13.90 -33.59
C LYS A 267 -6.07 15.17 -34.41
N ALA A 268 -5.26 16.10 -33.91
CA ALA A 268 -4.92 17.35 -34.60
C ALA A 268 -3.43 17.36 -34.97
N THR A 269 -3.02 16.48 -35.89
CA THR A 269 -1.79 16.63 -36.68
C THR A 269 -1.98 15.97 -38.04
#